data_AF-A0A968A5X6-F1
#
_entry.id   AF-A0A968A5X6-F1
#
_cell.length_a   1.000
_cell.length_b   1.000
_cell.length_c   1.000
_cell.angle_alpha   90.00
_cell.angle_beta   90.00
_cell.angle_gamma   90.00
#
_symmetry.space_group_name_H-M   'P 1'
#
loop_
_entity.id
_entity.type
_entity.pdbx_description
1 polymer ?
#
loop_
_entity_poly.entity_id
_entity_poly.type
_entity_poly.pdbx_seq_one_letter_code
_entity_poly.pdbx_strand_id
1 'polypeptide(L)'
;DRNYSGGGVYEVLVHEAVHLIDHTFAPNRITFLAEGVAVWVTGGHYEQEDLGQRVAALIELDAYVPLAELIDNFYPTQHEISYLQAGGLIDYLVEIYGWDRVRDFYSDTTVYDGSSLSNSVDINFQLYFNKSLAQIEAEWISYVRGLPRDASETADLQTTIRYYEVMRQYQAQFDSTAYYLNA
;
A
#
# COMPACT_ATOMS: atom_id res chain seq x y z
N ASP A 1 8.83 -24.66 -9.94
CA ASP A 1 8.40 -23.35 -9.41
C ASP A 1 9.49 -22.71 -8.61
N ARG A 2 9.96 -21.55 -9.07
CA ARG A 2 10.89 -20.73 -8.29
C ARG A 2 10.05 -19.69 -7.58
N ASN A 3 9.79 -19.91 -6.30
CA ASN A 3 9.11 -18.94 -5.45
C ASN A 3 10.13 -17.84 -5.09
N TYR A 4 10.25 -16.82 -5.94
CA TYR A 4 11.05 -15.62 -5.65
C TYR A 4 10.28 -14.61 -4.80
N SER A 5 8.96 -14.78 -4.63
CA SER A 5 8.16 -14.02 -3.69
C SER A 5 8.45 -14.51 -2.27
N GLY A 6 9.05 -13.65 -1.45
CA GLY A 6 9.45 -13.97 -0.08
C GLY A 6 8.29 -14.11 0.92
N GLY A 7 7.04 -14.08 0.47
CA GLY A 7 5.87 -14.11 1.35
C GLY A 7 5.66 -15.47 2.01
N GLY A 8 5.36 -15.46 3.31
CA GLY A 8 4.89 -16.66 4.01
C GLY A 8 3.51 -17.09 3.53
N VAL A 9 3.20 -18.39 3.67
CA VAL A 9 1.91 -18.96 3.22
C VAL A 9 0.74 -18.34 3.96
N TYR A 10 0.93 -17.96 5.22
CA TYR A 10 -0.10 -17.32 6.03
C TYR A 10 -0.45 -15.94 5.48
N GLU A 11 0.57 -15.11 5.21
CA GLU A 11 0.44 -13.75 4.71
C GLU A 11 -0.31 -13.76 3.38
N VAL A 12 0.11 -14.62 2.45
CA VAL A 12 -0.55 -14.79 1.15
C VAL A 12 -2.00 -15.24 1.32
N LEU A 13 -2.28 -16.23 2.19
CA LEU A 13 -3.63 -16.74 2.36
C LEU A 13 -4.58 -15.67 2.94
N VAL A 14 -4.13 -14.91 3.94
CA VAL A 14 -4.95 -13.84 4.54
C VAL A 14 -5.17 -12.72 3.52
N HIS A 15 -4.12 -12.29 2.82
CA HIS A 15 -4.20 -11.26 1.80
C HIS A 15 -5.21 -11.62 0.70
N GLU A 16 -5.11 -12.81 0.12
CA GLU A 16 -6.05 -13.27 -0.92
C GLU A 16 -7.47 -13.49 -0.38
N ALA A 17 -7.62 -13.90 0.88
CA ALA A 17 -8.94 -14.03 1.50
C ALA A 17 -9.65 -12.67 1.64
N VAL A 18 -8.91 -11.59 1.90
CA VAL A 18 -9.47 -10.23 1.91
C VAL A 18 -10.03 -9.87 0.54
N HIS A 19 -9.31 -10.13 -0.54
CA HIS A 19 -9.79 -9.90 -1.91
C HIS A 19 -11.05 -10.72 -2.25
N LEU A 20 -11.17 -11.94 -1.73
CA LEU A 20 -12.39 -12.73 -1.92
C LEU A 20 -13.60 -12.12 -1.20
N ILE A 21 -13.38 -11.58 0.00
CA ILE A 21 -14.44 -11.00 0.83
C ILE A 21 -14.83 -9.61 0.32
N ASP A 22 -13.85 -8.76 -0.01
CA ASP A 22 -14.10 -7.39 -0.42
C ASP A 22 -14.85 -7.30 -1.75
N HIS A 23 -14.63 -8.24 -2.68
CA HIS A 23 -15.34 -8.30 -3.96
C HIS A 23 -16.86 -8.44 -3.78
N THR A 24 -17.32 -8.93 -2.63
CA THR A 24 -18.75 -9.09 -2.33
C THR A 24 -19.45 -7.77 -2.01
N PHE A 25 -18.71 -6.74 -1.59
CA PHE A 25 -19.28 -5.46 -1.18
C PHE A 25 -18.62 -4.22 -1.80
N ALA A 26 -17.44 -4.35 -2.41
CA ALA A 26 -16.67 -3.31 -3.08
C ALA A 26 -16.17 -3.78 -4.47
N PRO A 27 -17.06 -4.14 -5.42
CA PRO A 27 -16.68 -4.77 -6.69
C PRO A 27 -15.94 -3.84 -7.66
N ASN A 28 -16.09 -2.52 -7.51
CA ASN A 28 -15.45 -1.49 -8.36
C ASN A 28 -14.37 -0.69 -7.62
N ARG A 29 -13.81 -1.29 -6.57
CA ARG A 29 -12.78 -0.69 -5.71
C ARG A 29 -11.54 -0.30 -6.50
N ILE A 30 -10.88 0.75 -6.04
CA ILE A 30 -9.60 1.21 -6.56
C ILE A 30 -8.49 0.29 -6.05
N THR A 31 -7.62 -0.20 -6.94
CA THR A 31 -6.55 -1.16 -6.61
C THR A 31 -5.70 -0.72 -5.42
N PHE A 32 -5.24 0.54 -5.39
CA PHE A 32 -4.46 1.05 -4.26
C PHE A 32 -5.17 0.84 -2.91
N LEU A 33 -6.48 1.06 -2.83
CA LEU A 33 -7.24 0.85 -1.59
C LEU A 33 -7.45 -0.63 -1.29
N ALA A 34 -7.70 -1.45 -2.32
CA ALA A 34 -7.87 -2.89 -2.18
C ALA A 34 -6.63 -3.55 -1.59
N GLU A 35 -5.46 -3.29 -2.19
CA GLU A 35 -4.19 -3.80 -1.70
C GLU A 35 -3.84 -3.24 -0.32
N GLY A 36 -4.16 -1.96 -0.07
CA GLY A 36 -3.97 -1.37 1.24
C GLY A 36 -4.76 -2.07 2.35
N VAL A 37 -6.04 -2.39 2.11
CA VAL A 37 -6.87 -3.13 3.08
C VAL A 37 -6.32 -4.54 3.28
N ALA A 38 -5.91 -5.22 2.19
CA ALA A 38 -5.33 -6.56 2.27
C ALA A 38 -4.01 -6.58 3.06
N VAL A 39 -3.11 -5.62 2.84
CA VAL A 39 -1.86 -5.46 3.61
C VAL A 39 -2.14 -5.13 5.08
N TRP A 40 -3.08 -4.21 5.35
CA TRP A 40 -3.45 -3.83 6.71
C TRP A 40 -4.03 -5.00 7.51
N VAL A 41 -4.97 -5.75 6.95
CA VAL A 41 -5.55 -6.95 7.61
C VAL A 41 -4.51 -8.04 7.80
N THR A 42 -3.60 -8.19 6.83
CA THR A 42 -2.51 -9.17 6.93
C THR A 42 -1.50 -8.76 7.98
N GLY A 43 -1.36 -7.46 8.28
CA GLY A 43 -0.37 -6.92 9.21
C GLY A 43 1.00 -6.66 8.57
N GLY A 44 1.05 -6.54 7.24
CA GLY A 44 2.27 -6.40 6.46
C GLY A 44 2.14 -7.07 5.09
N HIS A 45 3.17 -6.98 4.26
CA HIS A 45 3.10 -7.39 2.86
C HIS A 45 3.82 -8.71 2.57
N TYR A 46 5.08 -8.85 3.02
CA TYR A 46 5.82 -10.12 2.93
C TYR A 46 5.90 -10.86 4.26
N GLU A 47 5.78 -10.12 5.35
CA GLU A 47 5.87 -10.58 6.73
C GLU A 47 4.98 -9.69 7.61
N GLN A 48 4.94 -9.95 8.91
CA GLN A 48 4.31 -9.03 9.86
C GLN A 48 5.23 -7.83 10.10
N GLU A 49 4.69 -6.62 9.94
CA GLU A 49 5.44 -5.38 9.91
C GLU A 49 4.68 -4.28 10.65
N ASP A 50 5.38 -3.39 11.35
CA ASP A 50 4.77 -2.14 11.84
C ASP A 50 4.65 -1.17 10.65
N LEU A 51 3.45 -1.09 10.07
CA LEU A 51 3.18 -0.27 8.87
C LEU A 51 3.49 1.22 9.11
N GLY A 52 3.31 1.71 10.34
CA GLY A 52 3.70 3.06 10.73
C GLY A 52 5.21 3.25 10.62
N GLN A 53 6.01 2.34 11.18
CA GLN A 53 7.48 2.35 11.06
C GLN A 53 7.94 2.21 9.62
N ARG A 54 7.32 1.31 8.84
CA ARG A 54 7.67 1.10 7.43
C ARG A 54 7.49 2.36 6.58
N VAL A 55 6.38 3.06 6.74
CA VAL A 55 6.17 4.35 6.05
C VAL A 55 7.14 5.41 6.54
N ALA A 56 7.43 5.41 7.85
CA ALA A 56 8.43 6.29 8.44
C ALA A 56 9.81 6.09 7.81
N ALA A 57 10.20 4.84 7.59
CA ALA A 57 11.43 4.44 6.91
C ALA A 57 11.43 4.82 5.42
N LEU A 58 10.32 4.64 4.71
CA LEU A 58 10.21 5.10 3.31
C LEU A 58 10.49 6.61 3.17
N ILE A 59 9.97 7.41 4.11
CA ILE A 59 10.22 8.86 4.13
C ILE A 59 11.70 9.16 4.41
N GLU A 60 12.34 8.44 5.33
CA GLU A 60 13.77 8.62 5.65
C GLU A 60 14.70 8.22 4.50
N LEU A 61 14.31 7.19 3.75
CA LEU A 61 15.06 6.66 2.61
C LEU A 61 14.81 7.44 1.30
N ASP A 62 14.00 8.51 1.34
CA ASP A 62 13.55 9.26 0.15
C ASP A 62 12.84 8.38 -0.90
N ALA A 63 12.15 7.34 -0.41
CA ALA A 63 11.43 6.34 -1.20
C ALA A 63 9.91 6.52 -1.19
N TYR A 64 9.38 7.44 -0.37
CA TYR A 64 7.96 7.75 -0.29
C TYR A 64 7.46 8.38 -1.60
N VAL A 65 6.40 7.81 -2.19
CA VAL A 65 5.73 8.35 -3.38
C VAL A 65 4.49 9.18 -2.97
N PRO A 66 4.30 10.41 -3.49
CA PRO A 66 3.09 11.19 -3.23
C PRO A 66 1.81 10.43 -3.55
N LEU A 67 0.79 10.50 -2.69
CA LEU A 67 -0.40 9.65 -2.78
C LEU A 67 -1.13 9.79 -4.13
N ALA A 68 -1.28 11.00 -4.65
CA ALA A 68 -1.94 11.20 -5.94
C ALA A 68 -1.18 10.49 -7.08
N GLU A 69 0.15 10.57 -7.07
CA GLU A 69 1.01 9.89 -8.04
C GLU A 69 0.94 8.37 -7.86
N LEU A 70 1.01 7.90 -6.63
CA LEU A 70 0.98 6.49 -6.28
C LEU A 70 -0.36 5.83 -6.66
N ILE A 71 -1.49 6.49 -6.38
CA ILE A 71 -2.83 5.97 -6.69
C ILE A 71 -3.01 5.82 -8.20
N ASP A 72 -2.56 6.81 -8.99
CA ASP A 72 -2.69 6.77 -10.45
C ASP A 72 -1.66 5.82 -11.11
N ASN A 73 -0.53 5.53 -10.45
CA ASN A 73 0.57 4.72 -11.00
C ASN A 73 0.96 3.55 -10.08
N PHE A 74 -0.03 2.91 -9.47
CA PHE A 74 0.19 1.89 -8.43
C PHE A 74 1.03 0.70 -8.90
N TYR A 75 0.69 0.09 -10.04
CA TYR A 75 1.42 -1.07 -10.57
C TYR A 75 2.81 -0.75 -11.15
N PRO A 76 3.02 0.38 -11.85
CA PRO A 76 4.37 0.78 -12.27
C PRO A 76 5.29 1.13 -11.09
N THR A 77 4.74 1.56 -9.95
CA THR A 77 5.52 1.83 -8.76
C THR A 77 6.07 0.53 -8.18
N GLN A 78 7.30 0.57 -7.66
CA GLN A 78 7.94 -0.58 -7.05
C GLN A 78 7.04 -1.20 -5.98
N HIS A 79 6.79 -2.50 -6.11
CA HIS A 79 5.80 -3.25 -5.34
C HIS A 79 6.01 -3.15 -3.82
N GLU A 80 7.27 -3.29 -3.37
CA GLU A 80 7.64 -3.17 -1.95
C GLU A 80 7.28 -1.79 -1.37
N ILE A 81 7.29 -0.73 -2.19
CA ILE A 81 6.98 0.64 -1.77
C ILE A 81 5.48 0.87 -1.82
N SER A 82 4.83 0.52 -2.93
CA SER A 82 3.43 0.84 -3.17
C SER A 82 2.49 0.13 -2.19
N TYR A 83 2.76 -1.15 -1.88
CA TYR A 83 1.93 -1.93 -0.96
C TYR A 83 2.10 -1.47 0.50
N LEU A 84 3.33 -1.15 0.93
CA LEU A 84 3.56 -0.62 2.28
C LEU A 84 2.92 0.76 2.47
N GLN A 85 3.00 1.65 1.48
CA GLN A 85 2.30 2.94 1.55
C GLN A 85 0.78 2.79 1.54
N ALA A 86 0.24 1.88 0.72
CA ALA A 86 -1.19 1.60 0.70
C ALA A 86 -1.68 1.08 2.06
N GLY A 87 -1.01 0.06 2.60
CA GLY A 87 -1.32 -0.52 3.91
C GLY A 87 -1.19 0.51 5.04
N GLY A 88 -0.10 1.27 5.07
CA GLY A 88 0.12 2.27 6.10
C GLY A 88 -0.87 3.45 6.06
N LEU A 89 -1.42 3.78 4.89
CA LEU A 89 -2.50 4.77 4.81
C LEU A 89 -3.78 4.21 5.45
N ILE A 90 -4.15 2.96 5.13
CA ILE A 90 -5.33 2.31 5.73
C ILE A 90 -5.15 2.19 7.24
N ASP A 91 -3.97 1.78 7.71
CA ASP A 91 -3.64 1.70 9.13
C ASP A 91 -3.86 3.05 9.85
N TYR A 92 -3.31 4.13 9.30
CA TYR A 92 -3.52 5.49 9.81
C TYR A 92 -5.00 5.88 9.82
N LEU A 93 -5.73 5.63 8.73
CA LEU A 93 -7.14 5.98 8.66
C LEU A 93 -7.96 5.21 9.70
N VAL A 94 -7.66 3.93 9.92
CA VAL A 94 -8.34 3.12 10.93
C VAL A 94 -8.01 3.61 12.34
N GLU A 95 -6.75 3.95 12.62
CA GLU A 95 -6.32 4.49 13.91
C GLU A 95 -7.01 5.83 14.24
N ILE A 96 -7.14 6.73 13.25
CA ILE A 96 -7.71 8.06 13.48
C ILE A 96 -9.24 8.08 13.42
N TYR A 97 -9.85 7.31 12.51
CA TYR A 97 -11.28 7.43 12.19
C TYR A 97 -12.11 6.18 12.52
N GLY A 98 -11.45 5.07 12.88
CA GLY A 98 -12.10 3.80 13.19
C GLY A 98 -12.49 3.00 11.94
N TRP A 99 -12.44 1.67 12.07
CA TRP A 99 -12.68 0.74 10.97
C TRP A 99 -14.04 0.93 10.29
N ASP A 100 -15.13 1.13 11.03
CA ASP A 100 -16.47 1.23 10.41
C ASP A 100 -16.54 2.36 9.38
N ARG A 101 -15.96 3.53 9.69
CA ARG A 101 -15.96 4.68 8.76
C ARG A 101 -15.05 4.43 7.56
N VAL A 102 -13.89 3.79 7.80
CA VAL A 102 -12.94 3.44 6.73
C VAL A 102 -13.53 2.39 5.80
N ARG A 103 -14.25 1.41 6.34
CA ARG A 103 -14.96 0.39 5.56
C ARG A 103 -16.01 1.03 4.66
N ASP A 104 -16.80 1.96 5.18
CA ASP A 104 -17.85 2.63 4.40
C ASP A 104 -17.21 3.48 3.28
N PHE A 105 -16.16 4.25 3.58
CA PHE A 105 -15.35 4.96 2.58
C PHE A 105 -14.81 4.02 1.49
N TYR A 106 -14.18 2.92 1.91
CA TYR A 106 -13.57 1.94 1.02
C TYR A 106 -14.60 1.24 0.10
N SER A 107 -15.76 0.90 0.66
CA SER A 107 -16.83 0.20 -0.08
C SER A 107 -17.46 1.07 -1.15
N ASP A 108 -17.62 2.36 -0.84
CA ASP A 108 -18.32 3.32 -1.70
C ASP A 108 -17.39 4.02 -2.70
N THR A 109 -16.08 4.04 -2.45
CA THR A 109 -15.10 4.66 -3.36
C THR A 109 -14.89 3.77 -4.59
N THR A 110 -15.26 4.28 -5.76
CA THR A 110 -15.16 3.55 -7.03
C THR A 110 -14.22 4.19 -8.04
N VAL A 111 -13.76 3.39 -8.99
CA VAL A 111 -12.99 3.85 -10.15
C VAL A 111 -13.74 4.83 -11.07
N TYR A 112 -15.03 5.08 -10.84
CA TYR A 112 -15.90 5.91 -11.70
C TYR A 112 -16.26 7.28 -11.11
N ASP A 113 -15.89 7.54 -9.85
CA ASP A 113 -16.34 8.76 -9.15
C ASP A 113 -15.65 10.03 -9.65
N GLY A 114 -14.46 9.92 -10.25
CA GLY A 114 -13.62 11.03 -10.70
C GLY A 114 -13.03 10.84 -12.09
N SER A 115 -12.26 11.83 -12.53
CA SER A 115 -11.56 11.82 -13.84
C SER A 115 -10.25 11.02 -13.85
N SER A 116 -9.74 10.67 -12.67
CA SER A 116 -8.60 9.79 -12.40
C SER A 116 -8.87 8.99 -11.12
N LEU A 117 -8.05 7.98 -10.84
CA LEU A 117 -8.19 7.19 -9.61
C LEU A 117 -7.92 8.06 -8.38
N SER A 118 -6.87 8.88 -8.42
CA SER A 118 -6.56 9.85 -7.36
C SER A 118 -7.70 10.86 -7.14
N ASN A 119 -8.39 11.28 -8.21
CA ASN A 119 -9.54 12.17 -8.10
C ASN A 119 -10.77 11.48 -7.51
N SER A 120 -11.05 10.21 -7.86
CA SER A 120 -12.09 9.42 -7.18
C SER A 120 -11.83 9.32 -5.68
N VAL A 121 -10.58 9.04 -5.28
CA VAL A 121 -10.18 8.97 -3.88
C VAL A 121 -10.34 10.33 -3.18
N ASP A 122 -9.93 11.43 -3.82
CA ASP A 122 -10.06 12.78 -3.27
C ASP A 122 -11.52 13.18 -3.03
N ILE A 123 -12.41 12.92 -3.99
CA ILE A 123 -13.85 13.18 -3.87
C ILE A 123 -14.42 12.43 -2.65
N ASN A 124 -14.06 11.16 -2.49
CA ASN A 124 -14.54 10.35 -1.39
C ASN A 124 -13.89 10.73 -0.05
N PHE A 125 -12.63 11.17 -0.02
CA PHE A 125 -12.04 11.72 1.20
C PHE A 125 -12.79 12.97 1.68
N GLN A 126 -13.19 13.84 0.76
CA GLN A 126 -13.99 15.02 1.09
C GLN A 126 -15.37 14.63 1.62
N LEU A 127 -16.00 13.62 1.02
CA LEU A 127 -17.33 13.16 1.39
C LEU A 127 -17.34 12.46 2.76
N TYR A 128 -16.38 11.58 3.00
CA TYR A 128 -16.32 10.73 4.19
C TYR A 128 -15.59 11.37 5.36
N PHE A 129 -14.58 12.22 5.13
CA PHE A 129 -13.72 12.77 6.19
C PHE A 129 -13.65 14.29 6.19
N ASN A 130 -14.32 14.96 5.25
CA ASN A 130 -14.31 16.42 5.10
C ASN A 130 -12.89 16.98 4.93
N LYS A 131 -12.04 16.24 4.21
CA LYS A 131 -10.65 16.57 3.91
C LYS A 131 -10.32 16.16 2.48
N SER A 132 -9.47 16.92 1.80
CA SER A 132 -8.91 16.48 0.51
C SER A 132 -7.87 15.39 0.72
N LEU A 133 -7.55 14.65 -0.36
CA LEU A 133 -6.45 13.69 -0.40
C LEU A 133 -5.14 14.32 0.09
N ALA A 134 -4.83 15.54 -0.37
CA ALA A 134 -3.63 16.26 0.04
C ALA A 134 -3.61 16.64 1.53
N GLN A 135 -4.78 16.93 2.12
CA GLN A 135 -4.88 17.21 3.55
C GLN A 135 -4.66 15.94 4.39
N ILE A 136 -5.29 14.82 3.98
CA ILE A 136 -5.07 13.52 4.61
C ILE A 136 -3.60 13.12 4.52
N GLU A 137 -2.98 13.26 3.34
CA GLU A 137 -1.56 12.98 3.14
C GLU A 137 -0.66 13.80 4.06
N ALA A 138 -0.86 15.12 4.12
CA ALA A 138 -0.06 15.99 4.96
C ALA A 138 -0.19 15.64 6.45
N GLU A 139 -1.40 15.33 6.91
CA GLU A 139 -1.66 14.92 8.29
C GLU A 139 -1.04 13.55 8.60
N TRP A 140 -1.16 12.60 7.68
CA TRP A 140 -0.56 11.27 7.80
C TRP A 140 0.97 11.34 7.86
N ILE A 141 1.61 12.09 6.96
CA ILE A 141 3.06 12.31 6.99
C ILE A 141 3.48 12.95 8.31
N SER A 142 2.71 13.93 8.81
CA SER A 142 2.99 14.55 10.11
C SER A 142 2.86 13.55 11.27
N TYR A 143 1.84 12.69 11.24
CA TYR A 143 1.62 11.64 12.22
C TYR A 143 2.79 10.65 12.24
N VAL A 144 3.15 10.10 11.08
CA VAL A 144 4.27 9.16 10.92
C VAL A 144 5.61 9.79 11.30
N ARG A 145 5.81 11.09 11.03
CA ARG A 145 6.99 11.84 11.50
C ARG A 145 7.07 11.97 13.02
N GLY A 146 5.95 11.93 13.72
CA GLY A 146 5.88 11.96 15.18
C GLY A 146 6.10 10.62 15.86
N LEU A 147 6.07 9.50 15.13
CA LEU A 147 6.29 8.17 15.70
C LEU A 147 7.76 8.01 16.15
N PRO A 148 8.02 7.22 17.22
CA PRO A 148 9.38 6.79 17.57
C PRO A 148 10.06 6.15 16.35
N ARG A 149 11.38 6.31 16.21
CA ARG A 149 12.13 5.72 15.10
C ARG A 149 12.85 4.47 15.55
N ASP A 150 12.66 3.39 14.79
CA ASP A 150 13.48 2.20 14.90
C ASP A 150 14.45 2.10 13.71
N ALA A 151 15.74 2.20 14.00
CA ALA A 151 16.78 2.11 12.98
C ALA A 151 16.87 0.71 12.36
N SER A 152 16.43 -0.36 13.05
CA SER A 152 16.39 -1.70 12.43
C SER A 152 15.32 -1.79 11.36
N GLU A 153 14.17 -1.14 11.54
CA GLU A 153 13.11 -1.10 10.53
C GLU A 153 13.57 -0.39 9.25
N THR A 154 14.27 0.75 9.39
CA THR A 154 14.82 1.46 8.23
C THR A 154 15.89 0.63 7.50
N ALA A 155 16.79 -0.02 8.24
CA ALA A 155 17.85 -0.85 7.65
C ALA A 155 17.29 -2.11 6.96
N ASP A 156 16.28 -2.72 7.55
CA ASP A 156 15.59 -3.87 7.00
C ASP A 156 14.88 -3.50 5.68
N LEU A 157 14.06 -2.44 5.70
CA LEU A 157 13.36 -1.97 4.50
C LEU A 157 14.33 -1.59 3.37
N GLN A 158 15.44 -0.91 3.69
CA GLN A 158 16.46 -0.60 2.71
C GLN A 158 17.05 -1.88 2.07
N THR A 159 17.23 -2.92 2.87
CA THR A 159 17.73 -4.21 2.39
C THR A 159 16.70 -4.89 1.48
N THR A 160 15.42 -4.88 1.87
CA THR A 160 14.31 -5.42 1.09
C THR A 160 14.17 -4.73 -0.27
N ILE A 161 14.14 -3.39 -0.29
CA ILE A 161 14.08 -2.60 -1.54
C ILE A 161 15.24 -2.98 -2.47
N ARG A 162 16.48 -3.00 -1.96
CA ARG A 162 17.67 -3.34 -2.75
C ARG A 162 17.67 -4.78 -3.24
N TYR A 163 17.22 -5.73 -2.41
CA TYR A 163 17.11 -7.12 -2.79
C TYR A 163 16.19 -7.29 -4.00
N TYR A 164 15.01 -6.70 -3.95
CA TYR A 164 14.03 -6.79 -5.02
C TYR A 164 14.47 -6.02 -6.28
N GLU A 165 15.19 -4.90 -6.15
CA GLU A 165 15.85 -4.23 -7.29
C GLU A 165 16.85 -5.14 -7.99
N VAL A 166 17.76 -5.77 -7.23
CA VAL A 166 18.77 -6.69 -7.78
C VAL A 166 18.09 -7.90 -8.42
N MET A 167 17.05 -8.45 -7.79
CA MET A 167 16.30 -9.58 -8.31
C MET A 167 15.59 -9.23 -9.62
N ARG A 168 14.94 -8.06 -9.73
CA ARG A 168 14.33 -7.57 -10.98
C ARG A 168 15.37 -7.35 -12.08
N GLN A 169 16.53 -6.78 -11.76
CA GLN A 169 17.62 -6.62 -12.72
C GLN A 169 18.13 -7.98 -13.23
N TYR A 170 18.28 -8.95 -12.33
CA TYR A 170 18.65 -10.31 -12.69
C TYR A 170 17.61 -10.96 -13.62
N GLN A 171 16.32 -10.87 -13.28
CA GLN A 171 15.24 -11.40 -14.12
C GLN A 171 15.23 -10.76 -15.50
N ALA A 172 15.34 -9.43 -15.58
CA ALA A 172 15.36 -8.73 -16.87
C ALA A 172 16.52 -9.18 -17.77
N GLN A 173 17.69 -9.46 -17.18
CA GLN A 173 18.89 -9.80 -17.94
C GLN A 173 19.05 -11.30 -18.24
N PHE A 174 18.59 -12.17 -17.36
CA PHE A 174 18.94 -13.61 -17.39
C PHE A 174 17.74 -14.57 -17.27
N ASP A 175 16.56 -14.08 -16.90
CA ASP A 175 15.35 -14.92 -16.70
C ASP A 175 14.09 -14.13 -17.06
N SER A 176 14.01 -13.65 -18.31
CA SER A 176 12.98 -12.70 -18.75
C SER A 176 11.55 -13.24 -18.69
N THR A 177 11.40 -14.57 -18.63
CA THR A 177 10.12 -15.27 -18.42
C THR A 177 9.60 -15.15 -16.99
N ALA A 178 10.46 -14.82 -16.02
CA ALA A 178 10.09 -14.59 -14.63
C ALA A 178 9.98 -13.10 -14.27
N TYR A 179 10.18 -12.21 -15.25
CA TYR A 179 10.14 -10.76 -15.02
C TYR A 179 8.71 -10.27 -14.78
N TYR A 180 8.50 -9.51 -13.70
CA TYR A 180 7.19 -9.10 -13.19
C TYR A 180 6.27 -8.34 -14.17
N LEU A 181 6.80 -7.76 -15.26
CA LEU A 181 5.99 -7.12 -16.32
C LEU A 181 5.64 -8.06 -17.49
N ASN A 182 6.19 -9.27 -17.51
CA ASN A 182 5.94 -10.28 -18.54
C ASN A 182 5.18 -11.51 -18.00
N ALA A 183 4.96 -11.57 -16.69
CA ALA A 183 4.26 -12.65 -16.00
C ALA A 183 2.73 -12.45 -16.02
#